data_AF-A0A944WIG5-F1
#
_entry.id   AF-A0A944WIG5-F1
#
_cell.length_a   1.000
_cell.length_b   1.000
_cell.length_c   1.000
_cell.angle_alpha   90.00
_cell.angle_beta   90.00
_cell.angle_gamma   90.00
#
_symmetry.space_group_name_H-M   'P 1'
#
loop_
_entity.id
_entity.type
_entity.pdbx_description
1 polymer ?
#
loop_
_entity_poly.entity_id
_entity_poly.type
_entity_poly.pdbx_seq_one_letter_code
_entity_poly.pdbx_strand_id
1 'polypeptide(L)'
;MEKQRRFSTRLLRFESLETRELLAGLNLYHNALEPLDVNADSYVAPIDAVIIINQLNGDAVIDLDAEGDLPPGFTGFVDVDNDLILSPADALNVINGLNRTTPVVDPSINITESDVAALLDRASAASSTSADAIVAIVDRGGAILGVRVGTNINMDEPTLVFAIDGAVAKARTAAFFANNAAPLTSRTIRMISQSTITQREVEANPNIPDPLIRGPGTVAPIGTGAHFPPGVMFTPTVDLFDIEHTNRDSILHPGVDGIRDATDILLPYRFNIDSERLVPDPADPNDFVKLVPEGNEIYAPESYGFQSGRRPFAQSRGIATLPGGIPLYKNDNLTGGIGVFFPGPDGYATHEQGFTSFYGNNDKTGPVPANASRTEVLQAAVDRTNAPKVLEAEWIAFAATGGSSDAGARVDFLPVAPDPSEPPPIPLPAVPGFDLPFGRLDLVGITLEVVGPNPTTSDARAGITRITDLRKTLTPGRITNNDGTPLNNEIVGTNSAGVDLFSAGGTQVPDQWLVMPHAGKPHVLTDPITGKPISDSMGNPVTAQLTLQEVETIIQNAIAQADEVRAGIRLLANGT
;
A
#
# COMPACT_ATOMS: atom_id res chain seq x y z
N MET A 1 -18.55 -66.91 -53.15
CA MET A 1 -18.78 -65.53 -53.65
C MET A 1 -19.77 -64.91 -52.68
N GLU A 2 -19.57 -63.78 -52.02
CA GLU A 2 -18.81 -62.57 -52.32
C GLU A 2 -18.81 -61.70 -51.03
N LYS A 3 -17.80 -60.87 -50.81
CA LYS A 3 -17.69 -59.97 -49.64
C LYS A 3 -18.75 -58.88 -49.68
N GLN A 4 -19.41 -58.58 -48.55
CA GLN A 4 -19.99 -57.25 -48.31
C GLN A 4 -19.57 -56.70 -46.94
N ARG A 5 -18.99 -55.49 -46.98
CA ARG A 5 -18.47 -54.71 -45.85
C ARG A 5 -19.61 -54.28 -44.92
N ARG A 6 -19.48 -54.52 -43.61
CA ARG A 6 -20.35 -53.92 -42.58
C ARG A 6 -19.79 -52.56 -42.17
N PHE A 7 -20.56 -51.49 -42.39
CA PHE A 7 -20.33 -50.19 -41.75
C PHE A 7 -20.80 -50.27 -40.28
N SER A 8 -19.91 -49.99 -39.34
CA SER A 8 -20.24 -49.91 -37.91
C SER A 8 -20.65 -48.48 -37.58
N THR A 9 -21.94 -48.19 -37.57
CA THR A 9 -22.48 -46.96 -36.94
C THR A 9 -22.48 -47.14 -35.43
N ARG A 10 -21.58 -46.44 -34.71
CA ARG A 10 -21.64 -46.35 -33.24
C ARG A 10 -22.86 -45.51 -32.87
N LEU A 11 -23.84 -46.13 -32.22
CA LEU A 11 -24.93 -45.45 -31.53
C LEU A 11 -24.34 -44.70 -30.32
N LEU A 12 -24.55 -43.38 -30.26
CA LEU A 12 -24.27 -42.58 -29.07
C LEU A 12 -25.17 -43.06 -27.94
N ARG A 13 -24.56 -43.56 -26.85
CA ARG A 13 -25.25 -43.80 -25.59
C ARG A 13 -25.05 -42.56 -24.73
N PHE A 14 -26.13 -42.04 -24.16
CA PHE A 14 -26.04 -41.07 -23.08
C PHE A 14 -25.49 -41.80 -21.85
N GLU A 15 -24.28 -41.44 -21.42
CA GLU A 15 -23.82 -41.74 -20.07
C GLU A 15 -24.55 -40.80 -19.12
N SER A 16 -25.13 -41.37 -18.06
CA SER A 16 -25.57 -40.59 -16.91
C SER A 16 -24.30 -40.02 -16.28
N LEU A 17 -24.15 -38.70 -16.31
CA LEU A 17 -23.09 -38.02 -15.57
C LEU A 17 -23.21 -38.40 -14.10
N GLU A 18 -22.07 -38.72 -13.47
CA GLU A 18 -21.97 -38.78 -12.02
C GLU A 18 -22.53 -37.48 -11.43
N THR A 19 -23.31 -37.60 -10.36
CA THR A 19 -23.81 -36.48 -9.58
C THR A 19 -22.61 -35.61 -9.18
N ARG A 20 -22.58 -34.38 -9.69
CA ARG A 20 -21.61 -33.38 -9.27
C ARG A 20 -21.86 -33.05 -7.81
N GLU A 21 -21.03 -33.56 -6.92
CA GLU A 21 -20.74 -32.96 -5.62
C GLU A 21 -20.13 -31.57 -5.93
N LEU A 22 -20.97 -30.54 -5.89
CA LEU A 22 -20.61 -29.13 -6.03
C LEU A 22 -20.24 -28.60 -4.64
N LEU A 23 -19.04 -28.03 -4.51
CA LEU A 23 -18.56 -27.22 -3.37
C LEU A 23 -18.42 -27.96 -2.02
N ALA A 24 -17.25 -28.58 -1.79
CA ALA A 24 -16.73 -28.73 -0.43
C ALA A 24 -15.67 -27.64 -0.21
N GLY A 25 -15.96 -26.64 0.63
CA GLY A 25 -14.96 -25.68 1.10
C GLY A 25 -15.42 -24.24 1.35
N LEU A 26 -16.68 -23.87 1.14
CA LEU A 26 -17.20 -22.55 1.54
C LEU A 26 -18.05 -22.70 2.80
N ASN A 27 -17.56 -22.20 3.93
CA ASN A 27 -18.36 -22.01 5.12
C ASN A 27 -19.30 -20.82 4.92
N LEU A 28 -20.59 -21.10 4.71
CA LEU A 28 -21.60 -20.07 4.46
C LEU A 28 -22.01 -19.30 5.73
N TYR A 29 -21.57 -19.77 6.90
CA TYR A 29 -21.86 -19.21 8.21
C TYR A 29 -20.70 -18.42 8.80
N HIS A 30 -19.63 -18.23 8.02
CA HIS A 30 -18.46 -17.44 8.42
C HIS A 30 -18.35 -16.17 7.57
N ASN A 31 -18.13 -15.04 8.25
CA ASN A 31 -17.87 -13.77 7.59
C ASN A 31 -16.37 -13.70 7.26
N ALA A 32 -16.01 -14.06 6.04
CA ALA A 32 -14.61 -14.07 5.60
C ALA A 32 -13.96 -12.67 5.53
N LEU A 33 -14.75 -11.60 5.57
CA LEU A 33 -14.25 -10.21 5.53
C LEU A 33 -14.05 -9.63 6.92
N GLU A 34 -15.00 -9.87 7.84
CA GLU A 34 -14.93 -9.42 9.23
C GLU A 34 -15.58 -10.47 10.14
N PRO A 35 -14.82 -11.45 10.66
CA PRO A 35 -15.38 -12.60 11.35
C PRO A 35 -16.24 -12.27 12.57
N LEU A 36 -16.00 -11.14 13.23
CA LEU A 36 -16.74 -10.72 14.43
C LEU A 36 -18.05 -9.97 14.12
N ASP A 37 -18.26 -9.59 12.85
CA ASP A 37 -19.50 -8.99 12.35
C ASP A 37 -20.45 -10.10 11.89
N VAL A 38 -21.28 -10.52 12.83
CA VAL A 38 -22.19 -11.66 12.68
C VAL A 38 -23.40 -11.27 11.84
N ASN A 39 -23.87 -10.04 11.93
CA ASN A 39 -25.06 -9.59 11.22
C ASN A 39 -24.78 -8.99 9.83
N ALA A 40 -23.50 -8.86 9.47
CA ALA A 40 -23.01 -8.32 8.21
C ALA A 40 -23.37 -6.83 8.00
N ASP A 41 -23.58 -6.09 9.08
CA ASP A 41 -23.88 -4.65 9.05
C ASP A 41 -22.62 -3.77 9.02
N SER A 42 -21.44 -4.41 8.96
CA SER A 42 -20.11 -3.80 8.94
C SER A 42 -19.66 -3.19 10.27
N TYR A 43 -20.37 -3.47 11.38
CA TYR A 43 -19.97 -3.08 12.72
C TYR A 43 -19.93 -4.28 13.66
N VAL A 44 -18.80 -4.46 14.35
CA VAL A 44 -18.76 -5.35 15.53
C VAL A 44 -19.40 -4.60 16.69
N ALA A 45 -20.66 -4.92 17.00
CA ALA A 45 -21.45 -4.29 18.04
C ALA A 45 -21.98 -5.34 19.04
N PRO A 46 -22.51 -4.92 20.20
CA PRO A 46 -23.11 -5.85 21.15
C PRO A 46 -24.23 -6.73 20.55
N ILE A 47 -24.81 -6.30 19.43
CA ILE A 47 -25.84 -7.07 18.71
C ILE A 47 -25.28 -8.37 18.10
N ASP A 48 -24.03 -8.39 17.65
CA ASP A 48 -23.39 -9.56 17.05
C ASP A 48 -23.22 -10.70 18.05
N ALA A 49 -22.77 -10.36 19.26
CA ALA A 49 -22.71 -11.30 20.37
C ALA A 49 -24.11 -11.79 20.76
N VAL A 50 -25.12 -10.91 20.72
CA VAL A 50 -26.51 -11.25 21.07
C VAL A 50 -27.14 -12.20 20.04
N ILE A 51 -26.79 -12.08 18.75
CA ILE A 51 -27.28 -13.00 17.71
C ILE A 51 -26.79 -14.43 17.99
N ILE A 52 -25.50 -14.60 18.26
CA ILE A 52 -24.90 -15.90 18.63
C ILE A 52 -25.55 -16.45 19.90
N ILE A 53 -25.63 -15.63 20.97
CA ILE A 53 -26.22 -16.04 22.26
C ILE A 53 -27.69 -16.46 22.09
N ASN A 54 -28.47 -15.75 21.28
CA ASN A 54 -29.87 -16.11 21.04
C ASN A 54 -30.01 -17.43 20.29
N GLN A 55 -29.08 -17.77 19.41
CA GLN A 55 -29.07 -19.05 18.70
C GLN A 55 -28.62 -20.21 19.60
N LEU A 56 -27.65 -19.97 20.49
CA LEU A 56 -27.20 -20.93 21.51
C LEU A 56 -28.21 -21.15 22.64
N ASN A 57 -29.13 -20.21 22.88
CA ASN A 57 -30.19 -20.40 23.86
C ASN A 57 -31.18 -21.53 23.49
N GLY A 58 -31.09 -22.09 22.28
CA GLY A 58 -31.82 -23.29 21.84
C GLY A 58 -31.07 -24.61 22.07
N ASP A 59 -29.74 -24.63 21.93
CA ASP A 59 -28.84 -25.80 22.07
C ASP A 59 -27.41 -25.34 22.40
N ALA A 60 -26.66 -26.09 23.22
CA ALA A 60 -25.37 -25.65 23.76
C ALA A 60 -24.21 -25.59 22.73
N VAL A 61 -24.30 -26.36 21.66
CA VAL A 61 -23.36 -26.42 20.52
C VAL A 61 -24.15 -26.88 19.30
N ILE A 62 -24.00 -26.21 18.16
CA ILE A 62 -24.67 -26.56 16.91
C ILE A 62 -23.60 -26.85 15.86
N ASP A 63 -23.64 -28.06 15.31
CA ASP A 63 -22.83 -28.47 14.17
C ASP A 63 -23.42 -27.88 12.89
N LEU A 64 -22.65 -27.05 12.19
CA LEU A 64 -23.08 -26.34 10.98
C LEU A 64 -22.81 -27.14 9.70
N ASP A 65 -22.11 -28.28 9.80
CA ASP A 65 -21.85 -29.19 8.70
C ASP A 65 -22.90 -30.31 8.57
N ALA A 66 -23.70 -30.51 9.63
CA ALA A 66 -24.61 -31.64 9.73
C ALA A 66 -25.66 -31.66 8.60
N GLU A 67 -25.88 -32.83 7.98
CA GLU A 67 -26.84 -33.07 6.87
C GLU A 67 -28.35 -32.88 7.24
N GLY A 68 -28.67 -32.14 8.30
CA GLY A 68 -30.02 -31.81 8.74
C GLY A 68 -30.41 -30.35 8.47
N ASP A 69 -31.71 -30.09 8.26
CA ASP A 69 -32.21 -28.71 8.19
C ASP A 69 -31.90 -27.97 9.51
N LEU A 70 -31.14 -26.87 9.43
CA LEU A 70 -30.89 -26.00 10.57
C LEU A 70 -32.20 -25.50 11.19
N PRO A 71 -32.22 -25.18 12.50
CA PRO A 71 -33.41 -24.67 13.17
C PRO A 71 -34.04 -23.47 12.44
N PRO A 72 -35.38 -23.37 12.35
CA PRO A 72 -36.04 -22.23 11.71
C PRO A 72 -35.68 -20.92 12.43
N GLY A 73 -35.12 -19.96 11.68
CA GLY A 73 -34.69 -18.67 12.23
C GLY A 73 -33.17 -18.47 12.33
N PHE A 74 -32.38 -19.41 11.80
CA PHE A 74 -30.92 -19.26 11.67
C PHE A 74 -30.58 -18.10 10.71
N THR A 75 -29.83 -17.10 11.20
CA THR A 75 -29.45 -15.90 10.43
C THR A 75 -28.06 -15.40 10.85
N GLY A 76 -27.26 -14.98 9.87
CA GLY A 76 -25.96 -14.35 10.12
C GLY A 76 -24.76 -15.29 10.01
N PHE A 77 -23.59 -14.68 10.13
CA PHE A 77 -22.27 -15.31 10.10
C PHE A 77 -21.81 -15.65 11.51
N VAL A 78 -22.42 -16.67 12.09
CA VAL A 78 -22.35 -16.96 13.52
C VAL A 78 -21.13 -17.78 13.93
N ASP A 79 -20.44 -18.38 12.95
CA ASP A 79 -19.19 -19.09 13.13
C ASP A 79 -18.04 -18.12 12.87
N VAL A 80 -17.50 -17.56 13.95
CA VAL A 80 -16.54 -16.45 13.89
C VAL A 80 -15.09 -16.94 13.87
N ASP A 81 -14.82 -18.18 14.29
CA ASP A 81 -13.49 -18.80 14.24
C ASP A 81 -13.33 -19.86 13.12
N ASN A 82 -14.38 -20.03 12.30
CA ASN A 82 -14.43 -20.82 11.07
C ASN A 82 -14.15 -22.31 11.30
N ASP A 83 -14.66 -22.86 12.41
CA ASP A 83 -14.48 -24.26 12.77
C ASP A 83 -15.69 -25.16 12.39
N LEU A 84 -16.71 -24.58 11.76
CA LEU A 84 -18.00 -25.19 11.39
C LEU A 84 -18.88 -25.57 12.60
N ILE A 85 -18.60 -25.00 13.78
CA ILE A 85 -19.32 -25.29 15.02
C ILE A 85 -19.74 -23.98 15.67
N LEU A 86 -21.05 -23.73 15.73
CA LEU A 86 -21.58 -22.63 16.54
C LEU A 86 -21.54 -23.00 18.02
N SER A 87 -20.75 -22.29 18.81
CA SER A 87 -20.49 -22.55 20.22
C SER A 87 -20.39 -21.26 21.06
N PRO A 88 -20.34 -21.36 22.40
CA PRO A 88 -20.07 -20.21 23.25
C PRO A 88 -18.72 -19.52 22.98
N ALA A 89 -17.77 -20.20 22.30
CA ALA A 89 -16.51 -19.60 21.89
C ALA A 89 -16.74 -18.47 20.87
N ASP A 90 -17.70 -18.63 19.96
CA ASP A 90 -18.03 -17.61 18.98
C ASP A 90 -18.55 -16.33 19.64
N ALA A 91 -19.47 -16.48 20.60
CA ALA A 91 -20.00 -15.33 21.35
C ALA A 91 -18.90 -14.65 22.17
N LEU A 92 -18.00 -15.44 22.76
CA LEU A 92 -16.88 -14.93 23.54
C LEU A 92 -15.88 -14.17 22.67
N ASN A 93 -15.62 -14.62 21.45
CA ASN A 93 -14.75 -13.94 20.49
C ASN A 93 -15.29 -12.55 20.13
N VAL A 94 -16.60 -12.43 19.89
CA VAL A 94 -17.25 -11.13 19.67
C VAL A 94 -17.20 -10.24 20.91
N ILE A 95 -17.52 -10.76 22.09
CA ILE A 95 -17.47 -10.00 23.36
C ILE A 95 -16.05 -9.50 23.66
N ASN A 96 -15.04 -10.34 23.44
CA ASN A 96 -13.65 -9.95 23.57
C ASN A 96 -13.31 -8.86 22.56
N GLY A 97 -13.71 -9.02 21.28
CA GLY A 97 -13.58 -7.96 20.27
C GLY A 97 -14.16 -6.62 20.72
N LEU A 98 -15.39 -6.62 21.26
CA LEU A 98 -16.03 -5.41 21.78
C LEU A 98 -15.27 -4.79 22.95
N ASN A 99 -14.82 -5.61 23.90
CA ASN A 99 -14.06 -5.13 25.06
C ASN A 99 -12.64 -4.67 24.68
N ARG A 100 -12.15 -5.05 23.50
CA ARG A 100 -10.86 -4.62 22.92
C ARG A 100 -10.95 -3.29 22.14
N THR A 101 -12.14 -2.84 21.73
CA THR A 101 -12.35 -1.55 21.03
C THR A 101 -12.25 -0.29 21.90
N THR A 102 -11.80 -0.40 23.15
CA THR A 102 -11.20 0.74 23.89
C THR A 102 -9.68 0.63 24.01
N PRO A 103 -8.89 0.68 22.91
CA PRO A 103 -7.55 1.22 23.02
C PRO A 103 -7.67 2.68 23.47
N VAL A 104 -6.76 3.16 24.32
CA VAL A 104 -6.56 4.61 24.50
C VAL A 104 -5.91 5.13 23.23
N VAL A 105 -6.65 5.17 22.13
CA VAL A 105 -6.30 5.90 20.93
C VAL A 105 -6.36 7.37 21.32
N ASP A 106 -5.27 8.12 21.22
CA ASP A 106 -5.36 9.57 21.30
C ASP A 106 -6.07 10.05 20.01
N PRO A 107 -7.35 10.44 20.07
CA PRO A 107 -8.09 10.85 18.88
C PRO A 107 -7.54 12.15 18.28
N SER A 108 -6.64 12.85 18.98
CA SER A 108 -6.01 14.06 18.49
C SER A 108 -4.99 13.82 17.37
N ILE A 109 -4.47 12.60 17.20
CA ILE A 109 -3.42 12.31 16.21
C ILE A 109 -3.90 11.49 15.00
N ASN A 110 -5.14 10.96 15.01
CA ASN A 110 -5.69 10.25 13.85
C ASN A 110 -6.30 11.23 12.82
N ILE A 111 -6.20 10.89 11.54
CA ILE A 111 -6.88 11.62 10.45
C ILE A 111 -8.37 11.25 10.49
N THR A 112 -9.25 12.23 10.67
CA THR A 112 -10.71 12.02 10.63
C THR A 112 -11.25 12.17 9.20
N GLU A 113 -12.48 11.71 8.97
CA GLU A 113 -13.17 11.92 7.68
C GLU A 113 -13.26 13.41 7.29
N SER A 114 -13.51 14.29 8.28
CA SER A 114 -13.52 15.73 8.05
C SER A 114 -12.15 16.27 7.64
N ASP A 115 -11.07 15.72 8.20
CA ASP A 115 -9.71 16.08 7.80
C ASP A 115 -9.45 15.64 6.36
N VAL A 116 -9.84 14.41 6.00
CA VAL A 116 -9.71 13.88 4.63
C VAL A 116 -10.43 14.80 3.64
N ALA A 117 -11.70 15.10 3.89
CA ALA A 117 -12.49 15.99 3.04
C ALA A 117 -11.83 17.38 2.89
N ALA A 118 -11.38 17.98 4.00
CA ALA A 118 -10.74 19.29 4.00
C ALA A 118 -9.38 19.29 3.28
N LEU A 119 -8.58 18.23 3.42
CA LEU A 119 -7.31 18.06 2.71
C LEU A 119 -7.54 17.91 1.19
N LEU A 120 -8.56 17.14 0.78
CA LEU A 120 -8.94 17.00 -0.63
C LEU A 120 -9.44 18.33 -1.22
N ASP A 121 -10.25 19.10 -0.47
CA ASP A 121 -10.69 20.45 -0.86
C ASP A 121 -9.52 21.42 -1.06
N ARG A 122 -8.58 21.41 -0.12
CA ARG A 122 -7.39 22.23 -0.23
C ARG A 122 -6.52 21.81 -1.43
N ALA A 123 -6.37 20.51 -1.67
CA ALA A 123 -5.65 20.01 -2.83
C ALA A 123 -6.30 20.49 -4.14
N SER A 124 -7.64 20.42 -4.24
CA SER A 124 -8.34 20.94 -5.41
C SER A 124 -8.18 22.45 -5.59
N ALA A 125 -8.21 23.23 -4.50
CA ALA A 125 -8.05 24.68 -4.56
C ALA A 125 -6.61 25.12 -4.89
N ALA A 126 -5.60 24.33 -4.55
CA ALA A 126 -4.19 24.67 -4.71
C ALA A 126 -3.74 24.91 -6.16
N SER A 127 -4.48 24.39 -7.16
CA SER A 127 -4.24 24.72 -8.58
C SER A 127 -5.46 24.41 -9.45
N SER A 128 -5.65 25.16 -10.54
CA SER A 128 -6.72 24.98 -11.53
C SER A 128 -6.57 23.73 -12.39
N THR A 129 -5.35 23.23 -12.54
CA THR A 129 -5.14 21.96 -13.25
C THR A 129 -5.36 20.75 -12.35
N SER A 130 -5.75 20.95 -11.08
CA SER A 130 -6.26 19.85 -10.23
C SER A 130 -7.44 19.12 -10.87
N ALA A 131 -8.14 19.74 -11.83
CA ALA A 131 -9.11 19.08 -12.69
C ALA A 131 -8.52 17.92 -13.52
N ASP A 132 -7.21 17.89 -13.75
CA ASP A 132 -6.48 16.82 -14.44
C ASP A 132 -5.67 15.93 -13.46
N ALA A 133 -5.78 16.17 -12.15
CA ALA A 133 -5.03 15.46 -11.12
C ALA A 133 -5.90 14.46 -10.38
N ILE A 134 -5.27 13.40 -9.86
CA ILE A 134 -5.84 12.52 -8.84
C ILE A 134 -5.10 12.79 -7.53
N VAL A 135 -5.85 12.95 -6.45
CA VAL A 135 -5.33 13.12 -5.10
C VAL A 135 -5.75 11.91 -4.28
N ALA A 136 -4.82 11.30 -3.57
CA ALA A 136 -5.09 10.21 -2.64
C ALA A 136 -4.53 10.52 -1.27
N ILE A 137 -5.28 10.16 -0.23
CA ILE A 137 -4.87 10.25 1.17
C ILE A 137 -4.84 8.84 1.74
N VAL A 138 -3.75 8.51 2.42
CA VAL A 138 -3.58 7.25 3.12
C VAL A 138 -3.23 7.50 4.59
N ASP A 139 -3.57 6.56 5.46
CA ASP A 139 -3.10 6.56 6.84
C ASP A 139 -1.62 6.16 6.93
N ARG A 140 -1.11 6.05 8.16
CA ARG A 140 0.28 5.67 8.42
C ARG A 140 0.59 4.24 7.94
N GLY A 141 -0.40 3.34 7.96
CA GLY A 141 -0.32 1.94 7.51
C GLY A 141 -0.41 1.78 5.99
N GLY A 142 -0.80 2.84 5.28
CA GLY A 142 -0.97 2.86 3.83
C GLY A 142 -2.37 2.47 3.35
N ALA A 143 -3.34 2.35 4.26
CA ALA A 143 -4.75 2.16 3.93
C ALA A 143 -5.31 3.45 3.32
N ILE A 144 -6.10 3.32 2.27
CA ILE A 144 -6.64 4.47 1.53
C ILE A 144 -7.81 5.06 2.33
N LEU A 145 -7.70 6.32 2.73
CA LEU A 145 -8.72 7.05 3.48
C LEU A 145 -9.66 7.86 2.56
N GLY A 146 -9.15 8.31 1.42
CA GLY A 146 -9.96 9.02 0.44
C GLY A 146 -9.22 9.40 -0.81
N VAL A 147 -9.97 9.49 -1.91
CA VAL A 147 -9.48 9.85 -3.23
C VAL A 147 -10.34 10.96 -3.81
N ARG A 148 -9.70 11.87 -4.54
CA ARG A 148 -10.38 12.83 -5.40
C ARG A 148 -9.85 12.72 -6.81
N VAL A 149 -10.77 12.49 -7.75
CA VAL A 149 -10.50 12.45 -9.18
C VAL A 149 -10.86 13.80 -9.77
N GLY A 150 -9.94 14.41 -10.51
CA GLY A 150 -10.16 15.68 -11.19
C GLY A 150 -11.26 15.58 -12.25
N THR A 151 -12.01 16.67 -12.44
CA THR A 151 -13.20 16.73 -13.29
C THR A 151 -12.96 16.53 -14.79
N ASN A 152 -11.72 16.68 -15.27
CA ASN A 152 -11.36 16.46 -16.67
C ASN A 152 -10.88 15.04 -16.94
N ILE A 153 -10.72 14.20 -15.90
CA ILE A 153 -10.31 12.81 -16.05
C ILE A 153 -11.52 12.00 -16.50
N ASN A 154 -11.50 11.61 -17.78
CA ASN A 154 -12.55 10.80 -18.40
C ASN A 154 -11.93 9.50 -18.91
N MET A 155 -11.98 8.47 -18.07
CA MET A 155 -11.38 7.16 -18.32
C MET A 155 -12.42 6.06 -18.13
N ASP A 156 -12.21 4.91 -18.75
CA ASP A 156 -12.93 3.70 -18.37
C ASP A 156 -12.46 3.20 -17.00
N GLU A 157 -13.33 2.48 -16.31
CA GLU A 157 -13.11 2.00 -14.94
C GLU A 157 -11.75 1.27 -14.70
N PRO A 158 -11.25 0.37 -15.58
CA PRO A 158 -9.94 -0.25 -15.38
C PRO A 158 -8.79 0.75 -15.41
N THR A 159 -8.80 1.69 -16.35
CA THR A 159 -7.76 2.70 -16.49
C THR A 159 -7.83 3.69 -15.32
N LEU A 160 -9.04 4.05 -14.88
CA LEU A 160 -9.25 4.94 -13.74
C LEU A 160 -8.68 4.33 -12.44
N VAL A 161 -9.02 3.08 -12.12
CA VAL A 161 -8.48 2.39 -10.93
C VAL A 161 -6.95 2.36 -10.96
N PHE A 162 -6.36 1.99 -12.11
CA PHE A 162 -4.92 1.99 -12.29
C PHE A 162 -4.28 3.40 -12.13
N ALA A 163 -4.96 4.44 -12.61
CA ALA A 163 -4.52 5.82 -12.45
C ALA A 163 -4.60 6.27 -10.98
N ILE A 164 -5.65 5.91 -10.25
CA ILE A 164 -5.82 6.20 -8.82
C ILE A 164 -4.71 5.55 -8.00
N ASP A 165 -4.38 4.29 -8.28
CA ASP A 165 -3.26 3.61 -7.63
C ASP A 165 -1.92 4.34 -7.83
N GLY A 166 -1.81 5.18 -8.87
CA GLY A 166 -0.65 6.04 -9.08
C GLY A 166 -0.50 7.14 -8.02
N ALA A 167 -1.61 7.77 -7.64
CA ALA A 167 -1.67 8.74 -6.55
C ALA A 167 -1.47 8.04 -5.19
N VAL A 168 -2.07 6.87 -5.00
CA VAL A 168 -1.90 6.05 -3.78
C VAL A 168 -0.43 5.67 -3.58
N ALA A 169 0.28 5.28 -4.63
CA ALA A 169 1.70 4.92 -4.53
C ALA A 169 2.57 6.09 -4.04
N LYS A 170 2.27 7.32 -4.48
CA LYS A 170 2.92 8.54 -3.98
C LYS A 170 2.59 8.80 -2.51
N ALA A 171 1.33 8.68 -2.13
CA ALA A 171 0.87 8.86 -0.75
C ALA A 171 1.55 7.85 0.19
N ARG A 172 1.61 6.57 -0.22
CA ARG A 172 2.28 5.49 0.52
C ARG A 172 3.76 5.71 0.69
N THR A 173 4.44 6.24 -0.33
CA THR A 173 5.88 6.55 -0.20
C THR A 173 6.12 7.55 0.93
N ALA A 174 5.30 8.58 1.01
CA ALA A 174 5.38 9.53 2.10
C ALA A 174 5.04 8.90 3.45
N ALA A 175 3.95 8.12 3.53
CA ALA A 175 3.51 7.48 4.77
C ALA A 175 4.53 6.47 5.31
N PHE A 176 5.17 5.68 4.45
CA PHE A 176 6.05 4.58 4.86
C PHE A 176 7.44 5.04 5.25
N PHE A 177 8.01 5.99 4.50
CA PHE A 177 9.41 6.36 4.68
C PHE A 177 9.61 7.56 5.61
N ALA A 178 8.62 8.43 5.77
CA ALA A 178 8.73 9.55 6.71
C ALA A 178 8.75 9.06 8.17
N ASN A 179 9.26 9.92 9.05
CA ASN A 179 9.24 9.69 10.50
C ASN A 179 9.18 11.02 11.26
N ASN A 180 8.93 10.99 12.57
CA ASN A 180 8.80 12.21 13.39
C ASN A 180 10.08 13.07 13.48
N ALA A 181 11.25 12.55 13.10
CA ALA A 181 12.50 13.32 13.05
C ALA A 181 12.81 13.90 11.67
N ALA A 182 12.21 13.38 10.59
CA ALA A 182 12.51 13.78 9.22
C ALA A 182 11.32 13.56 8.27
N PRO A 183 10.82 14.61 7.60
CA PRO A 183 9.81 14.48 6.54
C PRO A 183 10.47 13.94 5.27
N LEU A 184 10.41 12.63 5.04
CA LEU A 184 10.87 12.05 3.77
C LEU A 184 9.72 12.04 2.77
N THR A 185 9.88 12.72 1.65
CA THR A 185 8.90 12.75 0.57
C THR A 185 9.29 11.79 -0.54
N SER A 186 8.36 11.51 -1.45
CA SER A 186 8.67 10.80 -2.72
C SER A 186 9.88 11.38 -3.48
N ARG A 187 10.12 12.70 -3.41
CA ARG A 187 11.32 13.36 -3.94
C ARG A 187 12.58 12.95 -3.19
N THR A 188 12.53 13.00 -1.86
CA THR A 188 13.68 12.60 -1.04
C THR A 188 14.03 11.13 -1.30
N ILE A 189 13.01 10.26 -1.36
CA ILE A 189 13.20 8.84 -1.69
C ILE A 189 13.80 8.66 -3.08
N ARG A 190 13.34 9.40 -4.09
CA ARG A 190 13.96 9.38 -5.43
C ARG A 190 15.44 9.72 -5.43
N MET A 191 15.82 10.68 -4.58
CA MET A 191 17.20 11.15 -4.49
C MET A 191 18.12 10.11 -3.86
N ILE A 192 17.61 9.27 -2.96
CA ILE A 192 18.37 8.18 -2.34
C ILE A 192 18.16 6.81 -3.00
N SER A 193 17.14 6.64 -3.86
CA SER A 193 16.91 5.41 -4.64
C SER A 193 17.54 5.42 -6.03
N GLN A 194 17.80 6.61 -6.58
CA GLN A 194 18.43 6.79 -7.90
C GLN A 194 17.84 5.89 -8.99
N SER A 195 16.53 6.00 -9.21
CA SER A 195 15.73 5.22 -10.17
C SER A 195 16.44 4.92 -11.51
N THR A 196 16.42 3.63 -11.83
CA THR A 196 16.85 2.95 -13.08
C THR A 196 15.67 2.58 -13.99
N ILE A 197 14.45 2.98 -13.58
CA ILE A 197 13.22 2.55 -14.22
C ILE A 197 13.17 2.96 -15.70
N THR A 198 12.82 1.99 -16.53
CA THR A 198 12.68 2.17 -17.99
C THR A 198 11.31 2.72 -18.35
N GLN A 199 11.19 3.33 -19.53
CA GLN A 199 9.88 3.78 -20.04
C GLN A 199 8.88 2.62 -20.14
N ARG A 200 9.33 1.42 -20.54
CA ARG A 200 8.49 0.21 -20.62
C ARG A 200 7.87 -0.15 -19.27
N GLU A 201 8.60 0.02 -18.17
CA GLU A 201 8.08 -0.29 -16.83
C GLU A 201 7.08 0.75 -16.34
N VAL A 202 7.25 2.02 -16.72
CA VAL A 202 6.29 3.10 -16.44
C VAL A 202 5.01 2.95 -17.26
N GLU A 203 5.13 2.56 -18.52
CA GLU A 203 4.03 2.36 -19.48
C GLU A 203 3.43 0.93 -19.42
N ALA A 204 3.73 0.19 -18.35
CA ALA A 204 3.14 -1.12 -18.12
C ALA A 204 1.94 -1.04 -17.16
N ASN A 205 1.09 -2.06 -17.17
CA ASN A 205 -0.03 -2.18 -16.25
C ASN A 205 -0.09 -3.61 -15.66
N PRO A 206 -0.10 -3.77 -14.33
CA PRO A 206 -0.07 -5.09 -13.70
C PRO A 206 -1.37 -5.87 -13.91
N ASN A 207 -2.46 -5.18 -14.24
CA ASN A 207 -3.80 -5.76 -14.40
C ASN A 207 -4.08 -6.25 -15.82
N ILE A 208 -3.16 -6.02 -16.77
CA ILE A 208 -3.37 -6.39 -18.17
C ILE A 208 -2.77 -7.78 -18.45
N PRO A 209 -3.53 -8.71 -19.08
CA PRO A 209 -3.04 -10.05 -19.36
C PRO A 209 -1.98 -10.11 -20.48
N ASP A 210 -1.98 -9.16 -21.41
CA ASP A 210 -1.03 -9.13 -22.54
C ASP A 210 0.43 -8.94 -22.04
N PRO A 211 1.31 -9.93 -22.24
CA PRO A 211 2.70 -9.87 -21.75
C PRO A 211 3.54 -8.74 -22.35
N LEU A 212 3.13 -8.14 -23.46
CA LEU A 212 3.85 -7.02 -24.09
C LEU A 212 3.69 -5.71 -23.31
N ILE A 213 2.54 -5.53 -22.67
CA ILE A 213 2.18 -4.32 -21.91
C ILE A 213 1.93 -4.60 -20.42
N ARG A 214 2.02 -5.87 -20.00
CA ARG A 214 2.01 -6.28 -18.60
C ARG A 214 3.33 -5.91 -17.92
N GLY A 215 3.22 -5.47 -16.67
CA GLY A 215 4.36 -5.14 -15.82
C GLY A 215 3.97 -4.24 -14.66
N PRO A 216 4.93 -3.73 -13.88
CA PRO A 216 4.66 -3.11 -12.59
C PRO A 216 3.93 -1.76 -12.68
N GLY A 217 3.98 -1.05 -13.81
CA GLY A 217 3.38 0.28 -13.95
C GLY A 217 3.93 1.28 -12.94
N THR A 218 5.24 1.28 -12.74
CA THR A 218 5.93 2.06 -11.70
C THR A 218 5.66 3.56 -11.82
N VAL A 219 5.42 4.23 -10.70
CA VAL A 219 5.28 5.69 -10.64
C VAL A 219 6.64 6.29 -10.29
N ALA A 220 7.53 6.36 -11.27
CA ALA A 220 8.92 6.72 -11.07
C ALA A 220 9.46 7.56 -12.24
N PRO A 221 10.46 8.44 -12.00
CA PRO A 221 11.13 9.16 -13.07
C PRO A 221 11.98 8.21 -13.92
N ILE A 222 11.75 8.22 -15.24
CA ILE A 222 12.51 7.39 -16.19
C ILE A 222 13.95 7.91 -16.26
N GLY A 223 14.91 7.03 -15.98
CA GLY A 223 16.32 7.39 -15.97
C GLY A 223 17.25 6.21 -15.77
N THR A 224 18.55 6.48 -15.84
CA THR A 224 19.63 5.50 -15.63
C THR A 224 20.40 5.83 -14.35
N GLY A 225 19.68 6.11 -13.26
CA GLY A 225 20.31 6.27 -11.94
C GLY A 225 20.96 4.93 -11.49
N ALA A 226 21.57 4.91 -10.31
CA ALA A 226 22.00 3.69 -9.58
C ALA A 226 22.98 4.06 -8.46
N HIS A 227 23.63 5.23 -8.57
CA HIS A 227 24.73 5.62 -7.70
C HIS A 227 24.47 6.94 -6.98
N PHE A 228 24.95 7.04 -5.74
CA PHE A 228 24.87 8.25 -4.93
C PHE A 228 26.27 8.71 -4.50
N PRO A 229 26.62 10.00 -4.63
CA PRO A 229 25.82 11.07 -5.26
C PRO A 229 25.53 10.89 -6.75
N PRO A 230 24.38 11.39 -7.25
CA PRO A 230 24.05 11.34 -8.67
C PRO A 230 25.09 12.07 -9.52
N GLY A 231 25.44 11.49 -10.67
CA GLY A 231 26.34 12.11 -11.65
C GLY A 231 27.83 12.04 -11.33
N VAL A 232 28.23 11.55 -10.15
CA VAL A 232 29.64 11.33 -9.79
C VAL A 232 30.12 9.97 -10.31
N MET A 233 31.39 9.86 -10.70
CA MET A 233 32.01 8.60 -11.15
C MET A 233 32.54 7.78 -9.97
N PHE A 234 32.53 6.46 -10.09
CA PHE A 234 33.10 5.52 -9.11
C PHE A 234 32.53 5.64 -7.69
N THR A 235 31.27 6.08 -7.58
CA THR A 235 30.51 5.99 -6.35
C THR A 235 29.90 4.59 -6.20
N PRO A 236 29.59 4.13 -4.97
CA PRO A 236 28.87 2.87 -4.78
C PRO A 236 27.42 2.98 -5.26
N THR A 237 26.79 1.83 -5.49
CA THR A 237 25.34 1.77 -5.73
C THR A 237 24.60 2.27 -4.51
N VAL A 238 23.41 2.83 -4.72
CA VAL A 238 22.59 3.37 -3.64
C VAL A 238 21.94 2.29 -2.79
N ASP A 239 21.66 2.62 -1.54
CA ASP A 239 21.08 1.68 -0.57
C ASP A 239 19.62 1.30 -0.89
N LEU A 240 18.86 2.22 -1.51
CA LEU A 240 17.46 1.99 -1.91
C LEU A 240 17.33 1.73 -3.41
N PHE A 241 18.30 1.02 -4.01
CA PHE A 241 18.25 0.64 -5.41
C PHE A 241 17.03 -0.28 -5.69
N ASP A 242 16.33 -0.06 -6.81
CA ASP A 242 15.11 -0.78 -7.22
C ASP A 242 13.97 -0.79 -6.18
N ILE A 243 13.92 0.18 -5.28
CA ILE A 243 12.87 0.29 -4.25
C ILE A 243 11.46 0.35 -4.86
N GLU A 244 11.32 0.85 -6.09
CA GLU A 244 10.07 0.97 -6.85
C GLU A 244 9.35 -0.37 -7.12
N HIS A 245 10.07 -1.49 -7.04
CA HIS A 245 9.50 -2.83 -7.19
C HIS A 245 9.03 -3.46 -5.86
N THR A 246 9.11 -2.72 -4.75
CA THR A 246 8.73 -3.19 -3.40
C THR A 246 7.35 -2.71 -2.96
N ASN A 247 6.88 -3.16 -1.79
CA ASN A 247 5.63 -2.73 -1.13
C ASN A 247 4.36 -2.93 -2.00
N ARG A 248 4.39 -3.98 -2.84
CA ARG A 248 3.29 -4.40 -3.72
C ARG A 248 2.57 -5.64 -3.19
N ASP A 249 2.78 -5.94 -1.91
CA ASP A 249 2.18 -7.05 -1.21
C ASP A 249 0.66 -6.91 -1.13
N SER A 250 -0.01 -8.05 -1.06
CA SER A 250 -1.46 -8.15 -1.07
C SER A 250 -1.91 -9.45 -0.47
N ILE A 251 -3.13 -9.44 0.05
CA ILE A 251 -3.80 -10.64 0.55
C ILE A 251 -4.23 -11.58 -0.57
N LEU A 252 -4.44 -11.08 -1.80
CA LEU A 252 -4.62 -11.92 -2.98
C LEU A 252 -3.35 -11.87 -3.84
N HIS A 253 -2.51 -12.89 -3.71
CA HIS A 253 -1.24 -12.94 -4.43
C HIS A 253 -1.45 -13.53 -5.82
N PRO A 254 -1.01 -12.84 -6.89
CA PRO A 254 -1.09 -13.40 -8.23
C PRO A 254 -0.34 -14.72 -8.30
N GLY A 255 -0.93 -15.68 -9.01
CA GLY A 255 -0.31 -16.97 -9.30
C GLY A 255 0.97 -16.86 -10.14
N VAL A 256 1.41 -18.00 -10.68
CA VAL A 256 2.66 -18.11 -11.46
C VAL A 256 2.67 -17.21 -12.71
N ASP A 257 1.50 -16.84 -13.23
CA ASP A 257 1.37 -16.01 -14.42
C ASP A 257 1.46 -14.49 -14.13
N GLY A 258 1.43 -14.10 -12.85
CA GLY A 258 1.52 -12.72 -12.39
C GLY A 258 0.24 -11.91 -12.58
N ILE A 259 -0.89 -12.55 -12.90
CA ILE A 259 -2.20 -11.91 -13.08
C ILE A 259 -3.04 -12.24 -11.85
N ARG A 260 -3.88 -11.29 -11.41
CA ARG A 260 -4.85 -11.62 -10.37
C ARG A 260 -6.11 -12.21 -10.99
N ASP A 261 -6.47 -13.42 -10.60
CA ASP A 261 -7.68 -14.13 -11.03
C ASP A 261 -8.16 -15.20 -10.02
N ALA A 262 -9.07 -16.07 -10.45
CA ALA A 262 -9.66 -17.11 -9.59
C ALA A 262 -8.69 -18.25 -9.21
N THR A 263 -7.48 -18.30 -9.78
CA THR A 263 -6.45 -19.32 -9.51
C THR A 263 -5.41 -18.88 -8.49
N ASP A 264 -5.57 -17.67 -7.95
CA ASP A 264 -4.64 -17.03 -7.02
C ASP A 264 -4.63 -17.61 -5.62
N ILE A 265 -3.58 -17.24 -4.88
CA ILE A 265 -3.34 -17.68 -3.51
C ILE A 265 -3.83 -16.58 -2.56
N LEU A 266 -4.80 -16.92 -1.72
CA LEU A 266 -5.19 -16.08 -0.59
C LEU A 266 -4.17 -16.24 0.55
N LEU A 267 -3.57 -15.11 0.94
CA LEU A 267 -2.72 -14.94 2.11
C LEU A 267 -3.45 -13.93 3.02
N PRO A 268 -4.35 -14.38 3.91
CA PRO A 268 -5.27 -13.51 4.64
C PRO A 268 -4.57 -12.42 5.46
N TYR A 269 -3.30 -12.63 5.81
CA TYR A 269 -2.50 -11.73 6.61
C TYR A 269 -1.27 -11.22 5.87
N ARG A 270 -0.88 -9.97 6.15
CA ARG A 270 0.37 -9.41 5.63
C ARG A 270 1.58 -10.20 6.15
N PHE A 271 2.51 -10.50 5.25
CA PHE A 271 3.63 -11.44 5.50
C PHE A 271 3.20 -12.85 5.93
N ASN A 272 1.94 -13.21 5.70
CA ASN A 272 1.35 -14.48 6.13
C ASN A 272 1.51 -14.73 7.64
N ILE A 273 1.50 -13.66 8.44
CA ILE A 273 1.56 -13.71 9.90
C ILE A 273 0.13 -13.75 10.40
N ASP A 274 -0.33 -14.93 10.80
CA ASP A 274 -1.63 -15.09 11.46
C ASP A 274 -1.67 -14.26 12.75
N SER A 275 -2.42 -13.15 12.71
CA SER A 275 -2.55 -12.21 13.81
C SER A 275 -3.37 -12.77 14.98
N GLU A 276 -4.19 -13.79 14.73
CA GLU A 276 -5.00 -14.46 15.75
C GLU A 276 -4.27 -15.66 16.38
N ARG A 277 -3.13 -16.08 15.81
CA ARG A 277 -2.34 -17.18 16.35
C ARG A 277 -1.95 -16.92 17.80
N LEU A 278 -2.32 -17.83 18.68
CA LEU A 278 -1.87 -17.81 20.07
C LEU A 278 -0.50 -18.49 20.26
N VAL A 279 0.36 -17.89 21.07
CA VAL A 279 1.65 -18.43 21.51
C VAL A 279 1.76 -18.38 23.04
N PRO A 280 2.50 -19.30 23.68
CA PRO A 280 2.72 -19.22 25.12
C PRO A 280 3.37 -17.88 25.51
N ASP A 281 2.88 -17.25 26.58
CA ASP A 281 3.43 -16.01 27.10
C ASP A 281 4.89 -16.24 27.55
N PRO A 282 5.87 -15.44 27.07
CA PRO A 282 7.23 -15.48 27.57
C PRO A 282 7.35 -15.29 29.09
N ALA A 283 6.40 -14.60 29.73
CA ALA A 283 6.37 -14.36 31.17
C ALA A 283 5.69 -15.49 31.97
N ASP A 284 4.70 -16.18 31.40
CA ASP A 284 4.06 -17.37 31.98
C ASP A 284 3.73 -18.41 30.89
N PRO A 285 4.50 -19.50 30.78
CA PRO A 285 4.27 -20.54 29.77
C PRO A 285 2.92 -21.27 29.86
N ASN A 286 2.12 -21.04 30.92
CA ASN A 286 0.77 -21.57 31.06
C ASN A 286 -0.31 -20.61 30.52
N ASP A 287 0.06 -19.37 30.21
CA ASP A 287 -0.81 -18.37 29.59
C ASP A 287 -0.51 -18.28 28.08
N PHE A 288 -1.50 -17.88 27.29
CA PHE A 288 -1.39 -17.76 25.84
C PHE A 288 -1.77 -16.35 25.39
N VAL A 289 -0.87 -15.73 24.64
CA VAL A 289 -1.02 -14.37 24.09
C VAL A 289 -1.05 -14.43 22.57
N LYS A 290 -1.65 -13.41 21.92
CA LYS A 290 -1.57 -13.30 20.46
C LYS A 290 -0.12 -13.15 20.02
N LEU A 291 0.22 -13.80 18.91
CA LEU A 291 1.52 -13.72 18.25
C LEU A 291 1.81 -12.29 17.83
N VAL A 292 0.82 -11.64 17.24
CA VAL A 292 0.82 -10.21 16.95
C VAL A 292 0.04 -9.53 18.09
N PRO A 293 0.66 -8.67 18.90
CA PRO A 293 -0.06 -7.96 19.95
C PRO A 293 -1.24 -7.19 19.38
N GLU A 294 -2.31 -7.04 20.15
CA GLU A 294 -3.49 -6.28 19.72
C GLU A 294 -3.11 -4.82 19.49
N GLY A 295 -3.57 -4.25 18.36
CA GLY A 295 -3.14 -2.94 17.90
C GLY A 295 -1.78 -2.95 17.20
N ASN A 296 -1.10 -4.11 17.12
CA ASN A 296 0.12 -4.30 16.35
C ASN A 296 -0.10 -4.83 14.92
N GLU A 297 -1.36 -4.94 14.49
CA GLU A 297 -1.70 -5.49 13.19
C GLU A 297 -1.24 -4.57 12.05
N ILE A 298 -0.79 -5.18 10.96
CA ILE A 298 -0.42 -4.47 9.74
C ILE A 298 -1.21 -5.03 8.57
N TYR A 299 -1.77 -4.13 7.78
CA TYR A 299 -2.59 -4.48 6.62
C TYR A 299 -1.77 -4.40 5.34
N ALA A 300 -2.10 -5.29 4.40
CA ALA A 300 -1.46 -5.27 3.09
C ALA A 300 -1.80 -3.95 2.36
N PRO A 301 -0.84 -3.32 1.67
CA PRO A 301 -1.06 -2.10 0.91
C PRO A 301 -1.82 -2.41 -0.40
N GLU A 302 -3.11 -2.72 -0.25
CA GLU A 302 -3.98 -3.12 -1.34
C GLU A 302 -4.16 -2.05 -2.42
N SER A 303 -4.57 -2.46 -3.61
CA SER A 303 -4.95 -1.49 -4.64
C SER A 303 -6.23 -0.76 -4.24
N TYR A 304 -6.46 0.42 -4.81
CA TYR A 304 -7.73 1.12 -4.71
C TYR A 304 -8.88 0.24 -5.21
N GLY A 305 -8.69 -0.48 -6.33
CA GLY A 305 -9.72 -1.35 -6.88
C GLY A 305 -10.13 -2.48 -5.91
N PHE A 306 -9.15 -3.06 -5.21
CA PHE A 306 -9.38 -4.08 -4.20
C PHE A 306 -10.09 -3.49 -2.98
N GLN A 307 -9.50 -2.45 -2.37
CA GLN A 307 -10.01 -1.85 -1.12
C GLN A 307 -11.42 -1.23 -1.31
N SER A 308 -11.72 -0.68 -2.48
CA SER A 308 -13.04 -0.11 -2.79
C SER A 308 -14.07 -1.15 -3.26
N GLY A 309 -13.64 -2.39 -3.56
CA GLY A 309 -14.47 -3.41 -4.18
C GLY A 309 -14.85 -3.14 -5.65
N ARG A 310 -14.43 -2.01 -6.24
CA ARG A 310 -14.73 -1.64 -7.63
C ARG A 310 -14.03 -2.56 -8.63
N ARG A 311 -12.83 -3.04 -8.28
CA ARG A 311 -12.06 -4.05 -9.02
C ARG A 311 -11.30 -4.97 -8.07
N PRO A 312 -11.95 -6.06 -7.58
CA PRO A 312 -11.34 -6.99 -6.61
C PRO A 312 -10.04 -7.67 -7.08
N PHE A 313 -9.76 -7.69 -8.39
CA PHE A 313 -8.53 -8.25 -8.95
C PHE A 313 -7.49 -7.18 -9.34
N ALA A 314 -7.69 -5.92 -8.95
CA ALA A 314 -6.69 -4.88 -9.21
C ALA A 314 -5.46 -5.07 -8.31
N GLN A 315 -4.27 -4.96 -8.89
CA GLN A 315 -2.98 -5.05 -8.21
C GLN A 315 -2.43 -3.68 -7.82
N SER A 316 -1.86 -3.60 -6.62
CA SER A 316 -1.24 -2.39 -6.09
C SER A 316 -0.02 -1.98 -6.90
N ARG A 317 0.13 -0.66 -7.12
CA ARG A 317 1.34 -0.08 -7.74
C ARG A 317 2.48 0.13 -6.74
N GLY A 318 2.27 -0.24 -5.47
CA GLY A 318 3.25 -0.19 -4.39
C GLY A 318 3.61 1.23 -3.98
N ILE A 319 4.89 1.58 -4.10
CA ILE A 319 5.43 2.92 -3.82
C ILE A 319 5.89 3.62 -5.10
N ALA A 320 6.12 4.93 -5.00
CA ALA A 320 6.44 5.83 -6.08
C ALA A 320 7.66 6.70 -5.74
N THR A 321 8.59 6.83 -6.67
CA THR A 321 9.72 7.76 -6.56
C THR A 321 9.53 8.99 -7.45
N LEU A 322 8.37 9.16 -8.10
CA LEU A 322 8.05 10.41 -8.78
C LEU A 322 7.51 11.42 -7.74
N PRO A 323 8.03 12.66 -7.68
CA PRO A 323 7.57 13.65 -6.71
C PRO A 323 6.05 13.92 -6.77
N GLY A 324 5.47 14.25 -5.62
CA GLY A 324 4.03 14.48 -5.44
C GLY A 324 3.43 13.77 -4.22
N GLY A 325 4.21 12.92 -3.54
CA GLY A 325 3.88 12.35 -2.23
C GLY A 325 4.50 13.13 -1.08
N ILE A 326 3.68 13.65 -0.15
CA ILE A 326 4.06 14.44 1.03
C ILE A 326 3.49 13.78 2.30
N PRO A 327 4.26 13.66 3.39
CA PRO A 327 3.78 13.07 4.64
C PRO A 327 2.79 13.99 5.36
N LEU A 328 1.80 13.39 6.01
CA LEU A 328 0.82 14.08 6.82
C LEU A 328 1.23 14.01 8.29
N TYR A 329 1.53 15.16 8.88
CA TYR A 329 1.75 15.31 10.31
C TYR A 329 0.55 16.03 10.90
N LYS A 330 -0.04 15.45 11.95
CA LYS A 330 -1.12 16.05 12.72
C LYS A 330 -0.65 16.19 14.17
N ASN A 331 -0.63 17.42 14.67
CA ASN A 331 -0.12 17.75 16.01
C ASN A 331 1.28 17.15 16.24
N ASP A 332 2.20 17.43 15.30
CA ASP A 332 3.60 16.98 15.31
C ASP A 332 3.82 15.46 15.19
N ASN A 333 2.76 14.68 14.94
CA ASN A 333 2.85 13.23 14.79
C ASN A 333 2.56 12.82 13.34
N LEU A 334 3.45 12.02 12.76
CA LEU A 334 3.25 11.42 11.45
C LEU A 334 2.04 10.47 11.50
N THR A 335 1.00 10.80 10.75
CA THR A 335 -0.29 10.11 10.78
C THR A 335 -0.70 9.51 9.42
N GLY A 336 0.00 9.89 8.34
CA GLY A 336 -0.26 9.33 7.01
C GLY A 336 0.52 10.00 5.89
N GLY A 337 -0.06 9.97 4.69
CA GLY A 337 0.52 10.60 3.50
C GLY A 337 -0.54 11.07 2.51
N ILE A 338 -0.23 12.14 1.78
CA ILE A 338 -1.01 12.62 0.64
C ILE A 338 -0.19 12.45 -0.64
N GLY A 339 -0.82 11.99 -1.70
CA GLY A 339 -0.20 11.78 -3.01
C GLY A 339 -1.02 12.46 -4.11
N VAL A 340 -0.34 13.21 -4.98
CA VAL A 340 -0.95 13.87 -6.13
C VAL A 340 -0.31 13.34 -7.41
N PHE A 341 -1.14 12.95 -8.39
CA PHE A 341 -0.70 12.35 -9.63
C PHE A 341 -1.44 12.94 -10.83
N PHE A 342 -0.72 13.26 -11.90
CA PHE A 342 -1.29 13.64 -13.20
C PHE A 342 -1.20 12.47 -14.20
N PRO A 343 -2.24 11.61 -14.28
CA PRO A 343 -2.19 10.37 -15.03
C PRO A 343 -2.18 10.54 -16.57
N GLY A 344 -2.57 11.70 -17.08
CA GLY A 344 -2.89 11.85 -18.51
C GLY A 344 -4.07 10.98 -18.94
N PRO A 345 -4.26 10.72 -20.23
CA PRO A 345 -5.38 9.88 -20.72
C PRO A 345 -5.20 8.38 -20.46
N ASP A 346 -3.96 7.91 -20.29
CA ASP A 346 -3.63 6.46 -20.22
C ASP A 346 -3.30 5.96 -18.80
N GLY A 347 -3.22 6.84 -17.79
CA GLY A 347 -2.87 6.43 -16.41
C GLY A 347 -1.37 6.35 -16.10
N TYR A 348 -0.50 6.58 -17.10
CA TYR A 348 0.94 6.40 -16.99
C TYR A 348 1.68 7.63 -16.46
N ALA A 349 2.77 7.39 -15.74
CA ALA A 349 3.57 8.46 -15.16
C ALA A 349 4.43 9.22 -16.20
N THR A 350 4.46 8.76 -17.45
CA THR A 350 5.09 9.46 -18.58
C THR A 350 4.40 10.79 -18.87
N HIS A 351 3.08 10.87 -18.71
CA HIS A 351 2.33 12.12 -18.91
C HIS A 351 2.79 13.20 -17.94
N GLU A 352 2.84 12.88 -16.64
CA GLU A 352 3.27 13.83 -15.61
C GLU A 352 4.73 14.29 -15.80
N GLN A 353 5.58 13.40 -16.31
CA GLN A 353 6.98 13.70 -16.67
C GLN A 353 7.12 14.53 -17.95
N GLY A 354 6.01 14.86 -18.61
CA GLY A 354 5.97 15.68 -19.82
C GLY A 354 6.43 14.94 -21.07
N PHE A 355 6.26 13.61 -21.13
CA PHE A 355 6.64 12.87 -22.32
C PHE A 355 5.77 13.26 -23.52
N THR A 356 6.41 13.39 -24.68
CA THR A 356 5.71 13.55 -25.97
C THR A 356 5.66 12.21 -26.71
N SER A 357 5.12 12.17 -27.93
CA SER A 357 5.03 10.96 -28.75
C SER A 357 6.38 10.34 -29.16
N PHE A 358 7.52 10.95 -28.81
CA PHE A 358 8.86 10.44 -29.09
C PHE A 358 9.52 9.87 -27.83
N TYR A 359 10.16 8.70 -27.96
CA TYR A 359 10.84 8.02 -26.87
C TYR A 359 11.87 8.91 -26.18
N GLY A 360 11.84 8.93 -24.84
CA GLY A 360 12.77 9.71 -24.04
C GLY A 360 12.66 11.23 -24.20
N ASN A 361 11.61 11.75 -24.82
CA ASN A 361 11.42 13.18 -25.07
C ASN A 361 10.59 13.82 -23.96
N ASN A 362 10.96 15.01 -23.48
CA ASN A 362 10.04 15.91 -22.79
C ASN A 362 10.08 17.33 -23.40
N ASP A 363 9.06 18.14 -23.13
CA ASP A 363 8.91 19.49 -23.70
C ASP A 363 10.12 20.44 -23.47
N LYS A 364 11.01 20.11 -22.53
CA LYS A 364 12.21 20.90 -22.23
C LYS A 364 13.50 20.37 -22.86
N THR A 365 13.68 19.04 -22.94
CA THR A 365 14.97 18.43 -23.34
C THR A 365 15.01 17.92 -24.77
N GLY A 366 13.86 17.73 -25.41
CA GLY A 366 13.85 16.94 -26.65
C GLY A 366 14.11 15.45 -26.37
N PRO A 367 14.09 14.60 -27.41
CA PRO A 367 14.41 13.18 -27.29
C PRO A 367 15.88 12.97 -26.89
N VAL A 368 16.14 12.08 -25.94
CA VAL A 368 17.50 11.65 -25.59
C VAL A 368 17.98 10.63 -26.64
N PRO A 369 18.96 10.95 -27.50
CA PRO A 369 19.40 10.03 -28.55
C PRO A 369 20.22 8.87 -27.97
N ALA A 370 20.30 7.76 -28.69
CA ALA A 370 21.04 6.57 -28.26
C ALA A 370 22.55 6.81 -28.05
N ASN A 371 23.10 7.86 -28.66
CA ASN A 371 24.49 8.29 -28.50
C ASN A 371 24.66 9.49 -27.55
N ALA A 372 23.64 9.81 -26.75
CA ALA A 372 23.70 10.89 -25.75
C ALA A 372 24.84 10.66 -24.76
N SER A 373 25.53 11.74 -24.40
CA SER A 373 26.49 11.75 -23.31
C SER A 373 25.79 11.50 -21.97
N ARG A 374 26.54 11.02 -20.97
CA ARG A 374 26.04 10.84 -19.59
C ARG A 374 25.41 12.12 -19.03
N THR A 375 25.99 13.28 -19.34
CA THR A 375 25.47 14.58 -18.89
C THR A 375 24.10 14.86 -19.48
N GLU A 376 23.89 14.59 -20.77
CA GLU A 376 22.58 14.75 -21.41
C GLU A 376 21.54 13.79 -20.82
N VAL A 377 21.92 12.53 -20.57
CA VAL A 377 21.03 11.54 -19.94
C VAL A 377 20.64 11.96 -18.51
N LEU A 378 21.61 12.44 -17.72
CA LEU A 378 21.37 12.92 -16.36
C LEU A 378 20.49 14.17 -16.36
N GLN A 379 20.75 15.11 -17.28
CA GLN A 379 19.95 16.33 -17.41
C GLN A 379 18.50 15.99 -17.78
N ALA A 380 18.28 15.05 -18.71
CA ALA A 380 16.93 14.57 -19.03
C ALA A 380 16.21 13.96 -17.82
N ALA A 381 16.89 13.19 -16.98
CA ALA A 381 16.30 12.67 -15.74
C ALA A 381 15.93 13.80 -14.76
N VAL A 382 16.79 14.82 -14.63
CA VAL A 382 16.51 16.03 -13.82
C VAL A 382 15.30 16.79 -14.37
N ASP A 383 15.21 16.96 -15.68
CA ASP A 383 14.11 17.70 -16.30
C ASP A 383 12.76 16.96 -16.21
N ARG A 384 12.76 15.62 -16.33
CA ARG A 384 11.56 14.79 -16.08
C ARG A 384 11.12 14.85 -14.63
N THR A 385 12.06 14.78 -13.68
CA THR A 385 11.78 14.86 -12.23
C THR A 385 11.30 16.25 -11.80
N ASN A 386 11.51 17.28 -12.64
CA ASN A 386 11.08 18.65 -12.38
C ASN A 386 10.21 19.17 -13.54
N ALA A 387 9.48 18.28 -14.20
CA ALA A 387 8.50 18.65 -15.22
C ALA A 387 7.37 19.49 -14.59
N PRO A 388 6.69 20.36 -15.36
CA PRO A 388 5.67 21.26 -14.81
C PRO A 388 4.61 20.55 -13.95
N LYS A 389 4.07 19.43 -14.43
CA LYS A 389 3.06 18.65 -13.70
C LYS A 389 3.62 17.94 -12.47
N VAL A 390 4.88 17.49 -12.48
CA VAL A 390 5.55 16.95 -11.29
C VAL A 390 5.70 18.01 -10.20
N LEU A 391 6.13 19.22 -10.56
CA LEU A 391 6.28 20.32 -9.60
C LEU A 391 4.93 20.82 -9.09
N GLU A 392 3.93 20.81 -9.95
CA GLU A 392 2.56 21.15 -9.58
C GLU A 392 1.96 20.10 -8.62
N ALA A 393 2.20 18.81 -8.85
CA ALA A 393 1.73 17.75 -7.95
C ALA A 393 2.33 17.91 -6.55
N GLU A 394 3.64 18.20 -6.49
CA GLU A 394 4.32 18.47 -5.24
C GLU A 394 3.80 19.74 -4.55
N TRP A 395 3.54 20.81 -5.31
CA TRP A 395 2.91 22.03 -4.77
C TRP A 395 1.52 21.75 -4.22
N ILE A 396 0.66 21.02 -4.94
CA ILE A 396 -0.70 20.70 -4.51
C ILE A 396 -0.66 19.94 -3.19
N ALA A 397 0.18 18.90 -3.10
CA ALA A 397 0.34 18.11 -1.89
C ALA A 397 0.85 18.98 -0.72
N PHE A 398 1.93 19.74 -0.92
CA PHE A 398 2.51 20.63 0.09
C PHE A 398 1.54 21.71 0.58
N ALA A 399 0.78 22.32 -0.35
CA ALA A 399 -0.20 23.33 -0.01
C ALA A 399 -1.40 22.73 0.74
N ALA A 400 -1.85 21.54 0.36
CA ALA A 400 -2.95 20.85 1.02
C ALA A 400 -2.66 20.58 2.50
N THR A 401 -1.44 20.15 2.83
CA THR A 401 -1.01 19.89 4.22
C THR A 401 -0.84 21.15 5.09
N GLY A 402 -1.05 22.35 4.54
CA GLY A 402 -0.86 23.61 5.28
C GLY A 402 0.53 24.23 5.11
N GLY A 403 1.41 23.62 4.30
CA GLY A 403 2.78 24.05 4.14
C GLY A 403 3.65 23.69 5.35
N SER A 404 4.64 24.53 5.65
CA SER A 404 5.54 24.34 6.79
C SER A 404 5.78 25.65 7.54
N SER A 405 5.43 25.66 8.82
CA SER A 405 5.68 26.79 9.71
C SER A 405 7.17 26.94 10.01
N ASP A 406 7.86 25.83 10.27
CA ASP A 406 9.30 25.80 10.56
C ASP A 406 10.17 26.29 9.40
N ALA A 407 9.75 26.02 8.15
CA ALA A 407 10.43 26.51 6.95
C ALA A 407 10.11 27.99 6.63
N GLY A 408 9.22 28.65 7.38
CA GLY A 408 8.69 29.97 7.03
C GLY A 408 7.85 29.97 5.74
N ALA A 409 7.26 28.81 5.39
CA ALA A 409 6.56 28.55 4.13
C ALA A 409 5.12 28.08 4.38
N ARG A 410 4.44 28.68 5.38
CA ARG A 410 3.07 28.31 5.77
C ARG A 410 2.05 28.72 4.69
N VAL A 411 1.02 27.88 4.51
CA VAL A 411 -0.07 28.07 3.55
C VAL A 411 -1.41 28.16 4.29
N ASP A 412 -1.59 29.29 4.99
CA ASP A 412 -2.77 29.53 5.86
C ASP A 412 -4.08 29.54 5.10
N PHE A 413 -4.07 30.10 3.89
CA PHE A 413 -5.24 30.27 3.06
C PHE A 413 -4.93 29.91 1.61
N LEU A 414 -5.84 29.16 1.00
CA LEU A 414 -5.83 28.90 -0.44
C LEU A 414 -6.99 29.64 -1.12
N PRO A 415 -6.72 30.39 -2.19
CA PRO A 415 -7.80 30.94 -3.00
C PRO A 415 -8.58 29.79 -3.65
N VAL A 416 -9.88 29.99 -3.79
CA VAL A 416 -10.75 29.08 -4.55
C VAL A 416 -11.18 29.83 -5.81
N ALA A 417 -11.24 29.13 -6.94
CA ALA A 417 -11.76 29.69 -8.17
C ALA A 417 -13.21 30.14 -7.96
N PRO A 418 -13.58 31.35 -8.43
CA PRO A 418 -14.93 31.84 -8.28
C PRO A 418 -15.91 30.95 -9.05
N ASP A 419 -17.02 30.63 -8.39
CA ASP A 419 -18.19 30.05 -9.02
C ASP A 419 -19.01 31.20 -9.65
N PRO A 420 -19.37 31.14 -10.96
CA PRO A 420 -20.20 32.15 -11.61
C PRO A 420 -21.59 32.34 -10.96
N SER A 421 -22.11 31.34 -10.25
CA SER A 421 -23.44 31.40 -9.62
C SER A 421 -23.46 31.91 -8.18
N GLU A 422 -22.30 32.09 -7.54
CA GLU A 422 -22.22 32.34 -6.08
C GLU A 422 -21.33 33.56 -5.77
N PRO A 423 -21.47 34.17 -4.57
CA PRO A 423 -20.58 35.25 -4.14
C PRO A 423 -19.10 34.80 -4.10
N PRO A 424 -18.14 35.75 -4.13
CA PRO A 424 -16.73 35.42 -4.19
C PRO A 424 -16.35 34.46 -3.06
N PRO A 425 -15.68 33.34 -3.38
CA PRO A 425 -15.51 32.27 -2.42
C PRO A 425 -14.59 32.70 -1.27
N ILE A 426 -14.92 32.26 -0.07
CA ILE A 426 -14.07 32.43 1.11
C ILE A 426 -12.79 31.62 0.88
N PRO A 427 -11.58 32.20 1.02
CA PRO A 427 -10.34 31.43 0.94
C PRO A 427 -10.36 30.26 1.93
N LEU A 428 -9.95 29.08 1.46
CA LEU A 428 -9.94 27.88 2.29
C LEU A 428 -8.84 27.96 3.35
N PRO A 429 -9.18 27.88 4.65
CA PRO A 429 -8.20 27.88 5.72
C PRO A 429 -7.40 26.56 5.76
N ALA A 430 -6.24 26.59 6.40
CA ALA A 430 -5.46 25.38 6.73
C ALA A 430 -6.27 24.42 7.61
N VAL A 431 -6.09 23.12 7.39
CA VAL A 431 -6.72 22.09 8.23
C VAL A 431 -6.08 22.14 9.62
N PRO A 432 -6.87 22.25 10.71
CA PRO A 432 -6.32 22.35 12.06
C PRO A 432 -5.38 21.19 12.40
N GLY A 433 -4.24 21.49 13.01
CA GLY A 433 -3.26 20.50 13.45
C GLY A 433 -2.30 19.99 12.38
N PHE A 434 -2.53 20.27 11.08
CA PHE A 434 -1.61 19.86 10.03
C PHE A 434 -0.53 20.92 9.76
N ASP A 435 0.73 20.52 9.85
CA ASP A 435 1.91 21.32 9.49
C ASP A 435 3.06 20.36 9.12
N LEU A 436 3.77 20.63 8.02
CA LEU A 436 4.94 19.82 7.65
C LEU A 436 6.14 20.27 8.48
N PRO A 437 6.73 19.42 9.34
CA PRO A 437 7.96 19.76 10.04
C PRO A 437 9.07 20.01 9.01
N PHE A 438 10.07 20.81 9.38
CA PHE A 438 11.18 21.08 8.46
C PHE A 438 12.52 21.03 9.15
N GLY A 439 13.49 20.49 8.44
CA GLY A 439 14.83 20.30 8.97
C GLY A 439 15.82 20.06 7.85
N ARG A 440 17.10 20.18 8.19
CA ARG A 440 18.19 19.89 7.25
C ARG A 440 18.39 18.38 7.17
N LEU A 441 18.23 17.81 5.97
CA LEU A 441 18.56 16.42 5.68
C LEU A 441 19.89 16.37 4.93
N ASP A 442 20.94 15.86 5.57
CA ASP A 442 22.24 15.69 4.93
C ASP A 442 22.59 14.22 4.77
N LEU A 443 22.98 13.82 3.56
CA LEU A 443 23.49 12.49 3.26
C LEU A 443 24.82 12.60 2.52
N VAL A 444 25.89 12.09 3.11
CA VAL A 444 27.27 12.12 2.54
C VAL A 444 27.69 13.55 2.15
N GLY A 445 27.32 14.54 2.96
CA GLY A 445 27.64 15.95 2.72
C GLY A 445 26.77 16.64 1.67
N ILE A 446 25.73 15.97 1.15
CA ILE A 446 24.73 16.56 0.25
C ILE A 446 23.46 16.83 1.03
N THR A 447 23.00 18.07 0.98
CA THR A 447 21.69 18.44 1.51
C THR A 447 20.60 17.99 0.53
N LEU A 448 19.65 17.22 1.04
CA LEU A 448 18.49 16.73 0.29
C LEU A 448 17.34 17.73 0.45
N GLU A 449 16.70 18.08 -0.66
CA GLU A 449 15.46 18.85 -0.60
C GLU A 449 14.29 17.93 -0.20
N VAL A 450 13.52 18.37 0.79
CA VAL A 450 12.26 17.73 1.20
C VAL A 450 11.20 17.97 0.12
N VAL A 451 11.09 19.20 -0.36
CA VAL A 451 10.19 19.59 -1.45
C VAL A 451 10.90 20.49 -2.45
N GLY A 452 10.53 20.35 -3.71
CA GLY A 452 11.01 21.19 -4.80
C GLY A 452 12.38 20.81 -5.35
N PRO A 453 12.77 21.41 -6.49
CA PRO A 453 13.99 21.01 -7.15
C PRO A 453 15.23 21.43 -6.37
N ASN A 454 16.25 20.57 -6.39
CA ASN A 454 17.56 20.86 -5.81
C ASN A 454 18.12 22.20 -6.35
N PRO A 455 18.78 23.00 -5.49
CA PRO A 455 19.54 24.16 -5.91
C PRO A 455 20.59 23.76 -6.96
N THR A 456 20.75 24.60 -7.97
CA THR A 456 21.79 24.43 -8.99
C THR A 456 22.68 25.67 -9.01
N THR A 457 23.80 25.59 -9.74
CA THR A 457 24.66 26.76 -9.97
C THR A 457 23.94 27.89 -10.71
N SER A 458 22.93 27.57 -11.52
CA SER A 458 22.11 28.54 -12.25
C SER A 458 20.92 29.08 -11.45
N ASP A 459 20.45 28.34 -10.44
CA ASP A 459 19.37 28.75 -9.55
C ASP A 459 19.64 28.21 -8.13
N ALA A 460 20.28 29.05 -7.30
CA ALA A 460 20.72 28.67 -5.96
C ALA A 460 19.59 28.74 -4.90
N ARG A 461 18.34 29.01 -5.31
CA ARG A 461 17.20 29.03 -4.38
C ARG A 461 16.91 27.61 -3.88
N ALA A 462 16.57 27.50 -2.59
CA ALA A 462 16.10 26.26 -1.97
C ALA A 462 14.86 25.72 -2.68
N GLY A 463 14.66 24.40 -2.64
CA GLY A 463 13.53 23.73 -3.28
C GLY A 463 12.19 24.27 -2.76
N ILE A 464 12.09 24.47 -1.45
CA ILE A 464 10.92 25.07 -0.78
C ILE A 464 10.55 26.45 -1.33
N THR A 465 11.53 27.33 -1.57
CA THR A 465 11.31 28.65 -2.17
C THR A 465 10.79 28.54 -3.59
N ARG A 466 11.30 27.58 -4.36
CA ARG A 466 10.90 27.36 -5.75
C ARG A 466 9.48 26.81 -5.86
N ILE A 467 9.09 25.91 -4.96
CA ILE A 467 7.73 25.36 -4.89
C ILE A 467 6.73 26.42 -4.42
N THR A 468 7.07 27.22 -3.41
CA THR A 468 6.20 28.32 -2.98
C THR A 468 6.06 29.44 -4.00
N ASP A 469 7.11 29.74 -4.77
CA ASP A 469 7.04 30.67 -5.90
C ASP A 469 6.16 30.15 -7.05
N LEU A 470 6.13 28.83 -7.27
CA LEU A 470 5.30 28.20 -8.31
C LEU A 470 3.83 28.59 -8.17
N ARG A 471 3.32 28.72 -6.93
CA ARG A 471 1.95 29.18 -6.64
C ARG A 471 1.57 30.45 -7.39
N LYS A 472 2.50 31.39 -7.58
CA LYS A 472 2.25 32.67 -8.27
C LYS A 472 1.92 32.50 -9.76
N THR A 473 2.27 31.36 -10.33
CA THR A 473 2.03 31.02 -11.73
C THR A 473 0.76 30.19 -11.94
N LEU A 474 0.22 29.63 -10.86
CA LEU A 474 -0.96 28.77 -10.89
C LEU A 474 -2.22 29.60 -10.66
N THR A 475 -3.29 29.25 -11.37
CA THR A 475 -4.60 29.81 -11.08
C THR A 475 -5.29 28.97 -9.99
N PRO A 476 -6.15 29.58 -9.15
CA PRO A 476 -6.90 28.83 -8.15
C PRO A 476 -7.77 27.73 -8.78
N GLY A 477 -7.90 26.59 -8.11
CA GLY A 477 -8.81 25.52 -8.52
C GLY A 477 -10.19 25.60 -7.87
N ARG A 478 -11.12 24.77 -8.34
CA ARG A 478 -12.50 24.69 -7.83
C ARG A 478 -12.63 23.58 -6.80
N ILE A 479 -13.60 23.72 -5.90
CA ILE A 479 -14.02 22.68 -4.94
C ILE A 479 -15.46 22.20 -5.16
N THR A 480 -16.14 22.80 -6.14
CA THR A 480 -17.49 22.45 -6.57
C THR A 480 -17.53 22.19 -8.08
N ASN A 481 -18.50 21.37 -8.50
CA ASN A 481 -18.91 21.23 -9.89
C ASN A 481 -19.50 22.55 -10.42
N ASN A 482 -19.70 22.62 -11.74
CA ASN A 482 -20.28 23.81 -12.38
C ASN A 482 -21.73 24.11 -11.97
N ASP A 483 -22.42 23.15 -11.34
CA ASP A 483 -23.78 23.29 -10.81
C ASP A 483 -23.82 23.64 -9.31
N GLY A 484 -22.66 23.94 -8.71
CA GLY A 484 -22.53 24.30 -7.30
C GLY A 484 -22.50 23.10 -6.35
N THR A 485 -22.66 21.86 -6.85
CA THR A 485 -22.52 20.66 -6.01
C THR A 485 -21.06 20.42 -5.62
N PRO A 486 -20.75 19.85 -4.44
CA PRO A 486 -19.38 19.46 -4.09
C PRO A 486 -18.78 18.55 -5.17
N LEU A 487 -17.48 18.71 -5.47
CA LEU A 487 -16.79 17.75 -6.33
C LEU A 487 -16.94 16.34 -5.75
N ASN A 488 -17.12 15.34 -6.61
CA ASN A 488 -17.27 13.95 -6.17
C ASN A 488 -16.00 13.53 -5.42
N ASN A 489 -16.11 13.43 -4.10
CA ASN A 489 -15.12 12.70 -3.33
C ASN A 489 -15.44 11.23 -3.51
N GLU A 490 -14.50 10.52 -4.12
CA GLU A 490 -14.44 9.08 -3.92
C GLU A 490 -13.67 8.88 -2.62
N ILE A 491 -14.27 9.32 -1.50
CA ILE A 491 -13.92 8.73 -0.21
C ILE A 491 -14.07 7.23 -0.47
N VAL A 492 -13.05 6.44 -0.16
CA VAL A 492 -13.19 4.99 -0.13
C VAL A 492 -14.22 4.79 0.97
N GLY A 493 -15.47 4.70 0.53
CA GLY A 493 -16.57 5.31 1.26
C GLY A 493 -17.92 5.04 0.64
N THR A 494 -18.16 5.13 -0.66
CA THR A 494 -19.51 4.77 -1.16
C THR A 494 -19.42 3.88 -2.37
N ASN A 495 -19.82 2.63 -2.21
CA ASN A 495 -20.15 1.80 -3.36
C ASN A 495 -21.40 2.39 -4.06
N SER A 496 -21.74 1.88 -5.24
CA SER A 496 -22.89 2.35 -6.03
C SER A 496 -24.26 2.20 -5.32
N ALA A 497 -24.30 1.61 -4.12
CA ALA A 497 -25.48 1.49 -3.27
C ALA A 497 -25.53 2.53 -2.13
N GLY A 498 -24.55 3.44 -2.01
CA GLY A 498 -24.55 4.50 -1.00
C GLY A 498 -24.21 4.02 0.42
N VAL A 499 -23.47 2.91 0.55
CA VAL A 499 -22.99 2.39 1.83
C VAL A 499 -21.61 2.94 2.13
N ASP A 500 -21.48 3.61 3.28
CA ASP A 500 -20.25 4.19 3.85
C ASP A 500 -19.18 3.09 4.13
N LEU A 501 -18.30 2.78 3.17
CA LEU A 501 -17.06 2.03 3.39
C LEU A 501 -16.20 2.84 4.36
N PHE A 502 -16.04 2.32 5.57
CA PHE A 502 -15.53 3.06 6.70
C PHE A 502 -14.15 3.69 6.45
N SER A 503 -14.07 4.97 6.80
CA SER A 503 -12.86 5.65 7.23
C SER A 503 -12.37 4.97 8.51
N ALA A 504 -11.48 3.99 8.42
CA ALA A 504 -10.66 3.64 9.58
C ALA A 504 -9.90 4.92 9.92
N GLY A 505 -10.41 5.71 10.88
CA GLY A 505 -9.75 6.94 11.31
C GLY A 505 -8.29 6.59 11.57
N GLY A 506 -7.39 7.12 10.75
CA GLY A 506 -6.17 6.41 10.32
C GLY A 506 -5.56 5.52 11.41
N THR A 507 -5.36 4.24 11.13
CA THR A 507 -4.81 3.34 12.13
C THR A 507 -3.37 3.74 12.38
N GLN A 508 -3.01 3.97 13.65
CA GLN A 508 -1.62 4.23 13.99
C GLN A 508 -0.79 3.00 13.62
N VAL A 509 0.37 3.23 13.00
CA VAL A 509 1.31 2.13 12.86
C VAL A 509 1.92 1.87 14.23
N PRO A 510 1.88 0.63 14.70
CA PRO A 510 2.32 0.28 16.04
C PRO A 510 3.83 0.43 16.18
N ASP A 511 4.29 0.81 17.38
CA ASP A 511 5.69 1.10 17.67
C ASP A 511 6.38 -0.03 18.44
N GLN A 512 6.24 -1.29 17.99
CA GLN A 512 6.77 -2.43 18.74
C GLN A 512 7.06 -3.66 17.88
N TRP A 513 7.37 -4.79 18.52
CA TRP A 513 7.54 -6.05 17.81
C TRP A 513 6.26 -6.41 17.05
N LEU A 514 6.40 -6.62 15.74
CA LEU A 514 5.33 -7.15 14.90
C LEU A 514 4.90 -8.55 15.35
N VAL A 515 5.85 -9.35 15.82
CA VAL A 515 5.62 -10.68 16.40
C VAL A 515 6.36 -10.74 17.72
N MET A 516 5.66 -11.14 18.80
CA MET A 516 6.28 -11.34 20.10
C MET A 516 7.38 -12.40 20.00
N PRO A 517 8.56 -12.19 20.61
CA PRO A 517 9.57 -13.24 20.69
C PRO A 517 8.99 -14.50 21.32
N HIS A 518 9.07 -15.63 20.63
CA HIS A 518 8.55 -16.90 21.12
C HIS A 518 9.57 -18.02 20.83
N ALA A 519 9.46 -19.12 21.58
CA ALA A 519 10.28 -20.30 21.31
C ALA A 519 10.04 -20.80 19.88
N GLY A 520 11.12 -21.13 19.16
CA GLY A 520 11.03 -21.74 17.83
C GLY A 520 10.30 -23.08 17.89
N LYS A 521 9.74 -23.55 16.78
CA LYS A 521 9.19 -24.91 16.74
C LYS A 521 10.34 -25.92 16.90
N PRO A 522 10.16 -27.03 17.65
CA PRO A 522 11.12 -28.13 17.64
C PRO A 522 11.35 -28.58 16.20
N HIS A 523 12.62 -28.64 15.79
CA HIS A 523 12.98 -29.09 14.44
C HIS A 523 13.39 -30.55 14.49
N VAL A 524 13.07 -31.30 13.43
CA VAL A 524 13.54 -32.66 13.26
C VAL A 524 15.05 -32.64 13.09
N LEU A 525 15.76 -33.33 13.98
CA LEU A 525 17.20 -33.47 13.87
C LEU A 525 17.53 -34.33 12.65
N THR A 526 18.45 -33.87 11.82
CA THR A 526 18.95 -34.62 10.67
C THR A 526 20.39 -35.04 10.87
N ASP A 527 20.72 -36.25 10.44
CA ASP A 527 22.09 -36.74 10.43
C ASP A 527 22.93 -35.86 9.48
N PRO A 528 24.04 -35.26 9.96
CA PRO A 528 24.81 -34.27 9.21
C PRO A 528 25.58 -34.86 8.00
N ILE A 529 25.67 -36.18 7.88
CA ILE A 529 26.38 -36.87 6.79
C ILE A 529 25.38 -37.32 5.71
N THR A 530 24.21 -37.79 6.12
CA THR A 530 23.22 -38.41 5.23
C THR A 530 22.02 -37.54 4.93
N GLY A 531 21.80 -36.46 5.69
CA GLY A 531 20.66 -35.54 5.57
C GLY A 531 19.30 -36.15 5.95
N LYS A 532 19.28 -37.37 6.50
CA LYS A 532 18.05 -38.07 6.88
C LYS A 532 17.62 -37.72 8.31
N PRO A 533 16.31 -37.72 8.62
CA PRO A 533 15.82 -37.60 9.99
C PRO A 533 16.46 -38.63 10.92
N ILE A 534 16.92 -38.19 12.08
CA ILE A 534 17.33 -39.04 13.18
C ILE A 534 16.04 -39.55 13.83
N SER A 535 15.91 -40.87 13.99
CA SER A 535 14.76 -41.50 14.63
C SER A 535 15.12 -42.02 16.02
N ASP A 536 14.16 -41.99 16.94
CA ASP A 536 14.26 -42.64 18.25
C ASP A 536 14.18 -44.17 18.12
N SER A 537 14.33 -44.88 19.25
CA SER A 537 14.25 -46.35 19.30
C SER A 537 12.89 -46.94 18.87
N MET A 538 11.86 -46.10 18.73
CA MET A 538 10.51 -46.45 18.29
C MET A 538 10.26 -46.05 16.82
N GLY A 539 11.24 -45.44 16.15
CA GLY A 539 11.16 -45.00 14.76
C GLY A 539 10.61 -43.59 14.57
N ASN A 540 10.28 -42.87 15.64
CA ASN A 540 9.75 -41.50 15.54
C ASN A 540 10.87 -40.50 15.30
N PRO A 541 10.67 -39.44 14.50
CA PRO A 541 11.66 -38.39 14.32
C PRO A 541 12.02 -37.73 15.67
N VAL A 542 13.31 -37.63 15.96
CA VAL A 542 13.80 -36.89 17.13
C VAL A 542 13.71 -35.41 16.82
N THR A 543 13.01 -34.66 17.66
CA THR A 543 12.90 -33.20 17.54
C THR A 543 13.66 -32.50 18.66
N ALA A 544 14.35 -31.40 18.37
CA ALA A 544 15.01 -30.57 19.37
C ALA A 544 14.67 -29.08 19.22
N GLN A 545 14.65 -28.36 20.34
CA GLN A 545 14.69 -26.90 20.40
C GLN A 545 16.14 -26.45 20.30
N LEU A 546 16.41 -25.36 19.58
CA LEU A 546 17.71 -24.69 19.67
C LEU A 546 17.88 -24.13 21.08
N THR A 547 18.96 -24.50 21.76
CA THR A 547 19.27 -23.97 23.09
C THR A 547 19.85 -22.56 22.97
N LEU A 548 19.71 -21.75 24.03
CA LEU A 548 20.30 -20.41 24.09
C LEU A 548 21.82 -20.44 23.79
N GLN A 549 22.52 -21.44 24.32
CA GLN A 549 23.96 -21.60 24.14
C GLN A 549 24.35 -21.93 22.69
N GLU A 550 23.52 -22.71 21.98
CA GLU A 550 23.73 -22.98 20.55
C GLU A 550 23.48 -21.73 19.71
N VAL A 551 22.44 -20.94 20.02
CA VAL A 551 22.16 -19.66 19.35
C VAL A 551 23.30 -18.67 19.57
N GLU A 552 23.79 -18.52 20.80
CA GLU A 552 24.95 -17.67 21.11
C GLU A 552 26.18 -18.12 20.32
N THR A 553 26.41 -19.43 20.23
CA THR A 553 27.52 -19.99 19.45
C THR A 553 27.39 -19.67 17.96
N ILE A 554 26.19 -19.81 17.39
CA ILE A 554 25.90 -19.46 15.99
C ILE A 554 26.15 -17.98 15.74
N ILE A 555 25.68 -17.09 16.64
CA ILE A 555 25.89 -15.65 16.54
C ILE A 555 27.38 -15.31 16.59
N GLN A 556 28.13 -15.85 17.54
CA GLN A 556 29.56 -15.59 17.66
C GLN A 556 30.34 -16.08 16.44
N ASN A 557 29.99 -17.25 15.90
CA ASN A 557 30.58 -17.76 14.67
C ASN A 557 30.26 -16.85 13.47
N ALA A 558 29.02 -16.39 13.34
CA ALA A 558 28.61 -15.48 12.27
C ALA A 558 29.32 -14.12 12.37
N ILE A 559 29.48 -13.56 13.58
CA ILE A 559 30.26 -12.34 13.82
C ILE A 559 31.72 -12.56 13.41
N ALA A 560 32.34 -13.66 13.85
CA ALA A 560 33.73 -13.98 13.49
C ALA A 560 33.90 -14.10 11.97
N GLN A 561 32.97 -14.78 11.28
CA GLN A 561 32.98 -14.91 9.82
C GLN A 561 32.81 -13.56 9.12
N ALA A 562 31.90 -12.72 9.62
CA ALA A 562 31.67 -11.38 9.08
C ALA A 562 32.90 -10.48 9.25
N ASP A 563 33.60 -10.61 10.38
CA ASP A 563 34.86 -9.90 10.62
C ASP A 563 36.01 -10.43 9.76
N GLU A 564 36.09 -11.73 9.49
CA GLU A 564 37.01 -12.30 8.49
C GLU A 564 36.73 -11.75 7.08
N VAL A 565 35.47 -11.72 6.66
CA VAL A 565 35.07 -11.13 5.37
C VAL A 565 35.40 -9.64 5.32
N ARG A 566 35.11 -8.90 6.39
CA ARG A 566 35.45 -7.46 6.50
C ARG A 566 36.96 -7.23 6.49
N ALA A 567 37.75 -8.12 7.09
CA ALA A 567 39.21 -8.09 7.03
C ALA A 567 39.74 -8.44 5.63
N GLY A 568 39.14 -9.41 4.95
CA GLY A 568 39.42 -9.75 3.57
C GLY A 568 39.07 -8.63 2.58
N ILE A 569 38.01 -7.85 2.87
CA ILE A 569 37.65 -6.65 2.11
C ILE A 569 38.59 -5.47 2.43
N ARG A 570 39.21 -5.43 3.61
CA ARG A 570 40.13 -4.36 4.05
C ARG A 570 41.59 -4.52 3.60
N LEU A 571 41.92 -5.55 2.83
CA LEU A 571 43.20 -5.67 2.11
C LEU A 571 42.83 -5.84 0.64
N LEU A 572 43.09 -4.87 -0.24
CA LEU A 572 44.44 -4.43 -0.63
C LEU A 572 44.56 -2.90 -0.75
N ALA A 573 44.98 -2.23 0.32
CA ALA A 573 45.42 -0.84 0.27
C ALA A 573 46.81 -0.66 -0.40
N ASN A 574 47.41 -1.72 -0.96
CA ASN A 574 48.65 -1.69 -1.73
C ASN A 574 48.51 -2.16 -3.20
N GLY A 575 47.28 -2.40 -3.69
CA GLY A 575 47.03 -2.59 -5.12
C GLY A 575 47.62 -3.85 -5.76
N THR A 576 47.65 -5.00 -5.06
CA THR A 576 47.94 -6.32 -5.68
C THR A 576 46.90 -7.36 -5.35
#